data_AF-A0A7W9Q8K4-F1
#
_entry.id   AF-A0A7W9Q8K4-F1
#
_cell.length_a   1.000
_cell.length_b   1.000
_cell.length_c   1.000
_cell.angle_alpha   90.00
_cell.angle_beta   90.00
_cell.angle_gamma   90.00
#
_symmetry.space_group_name_H-M   'P 1'
#
loop_
_entity.id
_entity.type
_entity.pdbx_description
1 polymer ?
#
loop_
_entity_poly.entity_id
_entity_poly.type
_entity_poly.pdbx_seq_one_letter_code
_entity_poly.pdbx_strand_id
1 'polypeptide(L)'
;MTFLAADEGTSDWAARTGWVVGLLLIVVLLYWLMREGWKWRGLLQSDLPGLADAPEQPGEPVLVMAGRYHGSTKAGQWLERIVAHGLGARSRADVTLTDAGLDVRRPGARDFFVPTDALRGARLDKGIAGKVLTEGGLLVITWQLGEQLIDSGFRSHHAAEHTAWVAAINDLTGGPSDAVATQRDGAATPEAVALRGATPATPEAVTSRGATPETPEAVTLRGATPATPEKGT
;
A
#
# COMPACT_ATOMS: atom_id res chain seq x y z
N MET A 1 -51.24 -72.24 -10.85
CA MET A 1 -50.68 -71.87 -9.53
C MET A 1 -49.34 -71.20 -9.82
N THR A 2 -49.27 -69.88 -10.00
CA THR A 2 -49.12 -68.85 -8.92
C THR A 2 -47.90 -69.21 -8.07
N PHE A 3 -46.77 -68.50 -8.13
CA PHE A 3 -46.57 -67.16 -7.56
C PHE A 3 -45.61 -66.29 -8.40
N LEU A 4 -46.09 -65.10 -8.80
CA LEU A 4 -45.27 -63.90 -8.88
C LEU A 4 -45.46 -63.18 -7.54
N ALA A 5 -44.41 -62.98 -6.77
CA ALA A 5 -44.40 -62.03 -5.67
C ALA A 5 -43.13 -61.19 -5.81
N ALA A 6 -43.36 -59.89 -6.02
CA ALA A 6 -42.39 -58.89 -6.39
C ALA A 6 -41.35 -58.66 -5.29
N ASP A 7 -40.08 -58.67 -5.66
CA ASP A 7 -38.98 -58.21 -4.82
C ASP A 7 -38.42 -56.91 -5.40
N GLU A 8 -39.22 -55.84 -5.43
CA GLU A 8 -38.83 -54.57 -6.03
C GLU A 8 -39.56 -53.44 -5.28
N GLY A 9 -38.91 -52.73 -4.35
CA GLY A 9 -39.54 -51.48 -3.90
C GLY A 9 -39.10 -50.77 -2.61
N THR A 10 -37.98 -51.10 -1.97
CA THR A 10 -37.58 -50.36 -0.73
C THR A 10 -36.14 -49.85 -0.67
N SER A 11 -35.32 -50.02 -1.70
CA SER A 11 -33.90 -49.61 -1.63
C SER A 11 -33.59 -48.25 -2.24
N ASP A 12 -34.50 -47.67 -3.02
CA ASP A 12 -34.23 -46.41 -3.74
C ASP A 12 -34.35 -45.18 -2.82
N TRP A 13 -35.32 -45.19 -1.89
CA TRP A 13 -35.49 -44.10 -0.93
C TRP A 13 -34.38 -44.09 0.13
N ALA A 14 -33.87 -45.27 0.51
CA ALA A 14 -32.73 -45.43 1.42
C ALA A 14 -31.42 -44.92 0.80
N ALA A 15 -31.19 -45.24 -0.48
CA ALA A 15 -30.05 -44.71 -1.22
C ALA A 15 -30.14 -43.18 -1.37
N ARG A 16 -31.32 -42.65 -1.75
CA ARG A 16 -31.55 -41.19 -1.89
C ARG A 16 -31.40 -40.47 -0.55
N THR A 17 -31.94 -41.01 0.54
CA THR A 17 -31.75 -40.45 1.90
C THR A 17 -30.29 -40.50 2.34
N GLY A 18 -29.56 -41.57 2.01
CA GLY A 18 -28.12 -41.64 2.22
C GLY A 18 -27.35 -40.53 1.51
N TRP A 19 -27.63 -40.27 0.22
CA TRP A 19 -27.02 -39.18 -0.54
C TRP A 19 -27.36 -37.79 0.03
N VAL A 20 -28.62 -37.58 0.43
CA VAL A 20 -29.06 -36.32 1.03
C VAL A 20 -28.37 -36.08 2.36
N VAL A 21 -28.29 -37.09 3.24
CA VAL A 21 -27.60 -36.99 4.53
C VAL A 21 -26.10 -36.75 4.32
N GLY A 22 -25.47 -37.46 3.38
CA GLY A 22 -24.06 -37.26 3.02
C GLY A 22 -23.78 -35.84 2.52
N LEU A 23 -24.63 -35.32 1.62
CA LEU A 23 -24.52 -33.94 1.14
C LEU A 23 -24.70 -32.93 2.27
N LEU A 24 -25.67 -33.15 3.16
CA LEU A 24 -25.96 -32.26 4.29
C LEU A 24 -24.77 -32.23 5.27
N LEU A 25 -24.16 -33.37 5.56
CA LEU A 25 -22.93 -33.45 6.36
C LEU A 25 -21.76 -32.71 5.70
N ILE A 26 -21.58 -32.82 4.39
CA ILE A 26 -20.57 -32.07 3.64
C ILE A 26 -20.82 -30.56 3.75
N VAL A 27 -22.07 -30.11 3.57
CA VAL A 27 -22.43 -28.69 3.68
C VAL A 27 -22.15 -28.17 5.09
N VAL A 28 -22.55 -28.92 6.13
CA VAL A 28 -22.27 -28.55 7.53
C VAL A 28 -20.77 -28.51 7.80
N LEU A 29 -20.01 -29.48 7.28
CA LEU A 29 -18.56 -29.51 7.40
C LEU A 29 -17.92 -28.30 6.72
N LEU A 30 -18.33 -27.95 5.49
CA LEU A 30 -17.83 -26.76 4.80
C LEU A 30 -18.15 -25.46 5.56
N TYR A 31 -19.36 -25.35 6.11
CA TYR A 31 -19.74 -24.23 6.96
C TYR A 31 -18.89 -24.17 8.23
N TRP A 32 -18.58 -25.33 8.82
CA TRP A 32 -17.72 -25.44 9.98
C TRP A 32 -16.27 -25.04 9.63
N LEU A 33 -15.70 -25.50 8.51
CA LEU A 33 -14.38 -25.08 8.05
C LEU A 33 -14.31 -23.58 7.71
N MET A 34 -15.34 -23.00 7.09
CA MET A 34 -15.40 -21.55 6.87
C MET A 34 -15.41 -20.79 8.20
N ARG A 35 -16.21 -21.25 9.17
CA ARG A 35 -16.26 -20.66 10.52
C ARG A 35 -14.92 -20.78 11.23
N GLU A 36 -14.26 -21.93 11.12
CA GLU A 36 -12.96 -22.16 11.74
C GLU A 36 -11.87 -21.32 11.06
N GLY A 37 -11.89 -21.20 9.73
CA GLY A 37 -11.03 -20.29 8.98
C GLY A 37 -11.23 -18.81 9.35
N TRP A 38 -12.43 -18.41 9.78
CA TRP A 38 -12.67 -17.06 10.32
C TRP A 38 -12.11 -16.88 11.73
N LYS A 39 -12.20 -17.91 12.59
CA LYS A 39 -11.57 -17.89 13.93
C LYS A 39 -10.05 -17.87 13.84
N TRP A 40 -9.46 -18.64 12.93
CA TRP A 40 -8.02 -18.70 12.73
C TRP A 40 -7.49 -17.35 12.21
N ARG A 41 -8.21 -16.67 11.31
CA ARG A 41 -7.87 -15.29 10.91
C ARG A 41 -7.93 -14.30 12.09
N GLY A 42 -8.86 -14.47 13.02
CA GLY A 42 -8.91 -13.68 14.24
C GLY A 42 -7.71 -13.92 15.17
N LEU A 43 -7.28 -15.18 15.30
CA LEU A 43 -6.14 -15.61 16.12
C LEU A 43 -4.79 -15.12 15.57
N LEU A 44 -4.64 -15.04 14.24
CA LEU A 44 -3.43 -14.47 13.62
C LEU A 44 -3.27 -12.96 13.86
N GLN A 45 -4.34 -12.26 14.27
CA GLN A 45 -4.35 -10.81 14.48
C GLN A 45 -4.45 -10.41 15.96
N SER A 46 -4.64 -11.36 16.87
CA SER A 46 -4.87 -11.11 18.30
C SER A 46 -3.61 -11.00 19.15
N ASP A 47 -2.43 -11.31 18.62
CA ASP A 47 -1.16 -11.33 19.37
C ASP A 47 -0.39 -10.00 19.29
N LEU A 48 -1.10 -8.91 19.00
CA LEU A 48 -0.49 -7.58 19.02
C LEU A 48 -0.35 -7.09 20.45
N PRO A 49 0.88 -6.77 20.91
CA PRO A 49 1.07 -6.22 22.25
C PRO A 49 0.32 -4.90 22.42
N GLY A 50 0.18 -4.46 23.67
CA GLY A 50 -0.41 -3.16 23.98
C GLY A 50 0.35 -2.02 23.30
N LEU A 51 -0.37 -0.96 22.96
CA LEU A 51 0.23 0.29 22.49
C LEU A 51 1.04 0.92 23.62
N ALA A 52 2.14 1.59 23.28
CA ALA A 52 2.90 2.37 24.24
C ALA A 52 2.06 3.53 24.78
N ASP A 53 2.24 3.85 26.06
CA ASP A 53 1.65 5.04 26.64
C ASP A 53 2.39 6.28 26.13
N ALA A 54 1.63 7.35 25.91
CA ALA A 54 2.23 8.63 25.55
C ALA A 54 3.08 9.15 26.74
N PRO A 55 4.30 9.65 26.48
CA PRO A 55 5.13 10.22 27.54
C PRO A 55 4.44 11.45 28.15
N GLU A 56 4.60 11.64 29.46
CA GLU A 56 4.05 12.82 30.16
C GLU A 56 4.61 14.14 29.62
N GLN A 57 5.83 14.11 29.09
CA GLN A 57 6.52 15.24 28.47
C GLN A 57 7.04 14.82 27.09
N PRO A 58 6.22 14.92 26.03
CA PRO A 58 6.59 14.47 24.69
C PRO A 58 7.66 15.35 24.01
N GLY A 59 7.99 16.50 24.59
CA GLY A 59 8.93 17.47 24.01
C GLY A 59 8.25 18.46 23.07
N GLU A 60 9.06 19.27 22.38
CA GLU A 60 8.59 20.27 21.42
C GLU A 60 8.11 19.58 20.12
N PRO A 61 6.95 19.98 19.56
CA PRO A 61 6.47 19.44 18.30
C PRO A 61 7.35 19.84 17.11
N VAL A 62 7.90 18.85 16.41
CA VAL A 62 8.62 19.00 15.14
C VAL A 62 7.64 19.30 14.01
N LEU A 63 6.55 18.53 13.92
CA LEU A 63 5.48 18.71 12.95
C LEU A 63 4.13 18.42 13.59
N VAL A 64 3.11 19.16 13.15
CA VAL A 64 1.72 18.95 13.55
C VAL A 64 0.84 18.97 12.31
N MET A 65 -0.08 18.02 12.20
CA MET A 65 -1.09 18.03 11.15
C MET A 65 -2.45 17.59 11.70
N ALA A 66 -3.50 18.16 11.14
CA ALA A 66 -4.87 17.70 11.31
C ALA A 66 -5.35 17.03 10.02
N GLY A 67 -6.12 15.95 10.14
CA GLY A 67 -6.59 15.22 8.99
C GLY A 67 -7.49 14.04 9.30
N ARG A 68 -7.41 13.02 8.44
CA ARG A 68 -8.16 11.79 8.55
C ARG A 68 -7.23 10.59 8.64
N TYR A 69 -7.58 9.70 9.54
CA TYR A 69 -6.98 8.39 9.70
C TYR A 69 -7.80 7.35 8.94
N HIS A 70 -7.14 6.59 8.07
CA HIS A 70 -7.78 5.64 7.17
C HIS A 70 -7.79 4.20 7.69
N GLY A 71 -7.02 3.92 8.75
CA GLY A 71 -6.81 2.60 9.33
C GLY A 71 -5.36 2.16 9.23
N SER A 72 -5.01 1.17 10.03
CA SER A 72 -3.73 0.45 9.92
C SER A 72 -3.91 -0.87 9.19
N THR A 73 -2.85 -1.27 8.49
CA THR A 73 -2.70 -2.60 7.90
C THR A 73 -1.38 -3.20 8.32
N LYS A 74 -1.22 -4.52 8.14
CA LYS A 74 0.13 -5.10 8.18
C LYS A 74 0.98 -4.49 7.08
N ALA A 75 2.25 -4.23 7.36
CA ALA A 75 3.15 -3.56 6.42
C ALA A 75 3.21 -4.31 5.08
N GLY A 76 3.03 -3.57 3.99
CA GLY A 76 3.01 -4.10 2.63
C GLY A 76 1.79 -4.96 2.27
N GLN A 77 0.88 -5.24 3.21
CA GLN A 77 -0.37 -5.96 2.97
C GLN A 77 -1.56 -5.00 3.08
N TRP A 78 -1.71 -4.10 2.09
CA TRP A 78 -2.70 -3.02 2.11
C TRP A 78 -4.19 -3.46 2.23
N LEU A 79 -4.49 -4.75 2.11
CA LEU A 79 -5.83 -5.33 2.33
C LEU A 79 -6.01 -5.94 3.74
N GLU A 80 -4.91 -6.23 4.44
CA GLU A 80 -4.93 -6.88 5.76
C GLU A 80 -5.10 -5.84 6.87
N ARG A 81 -6.36 -5.48 7.15
CA ARG A 81 -6.72 -4.46 8.13
C ARG A 81 -6.55 -4.94 9.56
N ILE A 82 -5.79 -4.19 10.35
CA ILE A 82 -5.62 -4.44 11.78
C ILE A 82 -6.81 -3.86 12.54
N VAL A 83 -7.58 -4.72 13.21
CA VAL A 83 -8.76 -4.36 14.01
C VAL A 83 -8.41 -4.22 15.50
N ALA A 84 -7.29 -4.78 15.94
CA ALA A 84 -6.80 -4.69 17.31
C ALA A 84 -6.54 -3.23 17.72
N HIS A 85 -6.69 -2.95 19.02
CA HIS A 85 -6.40 -1.66 19.64
C HIS A 85 -7.09 -0.43 19.00
N GLY A 86 -8.19 -0.64 18.26
CA GLY A 86 -8.89 0.42 17.54
C GLY A 86 -8.14 0.96 16.32
N LEU A 87 -7.09 0.27 15.85
CA LEU A 87 -6.31 0.68 14.68
C LEU A 87 -7.08 0.54 13.37
N GLY A 88 -8.18 -0.22 13.35
CA GLY A 88 -8.98 -0.43 12.14
C GLY A 88 -10.08 0.60 11.90
N ALA A 89 -10.42 1.38 12.93
CA ALA A 89 -11.49 2.38 12.87
C ALA A 89 -11.02 3.63 12.14
N ARG A 90 -11.79 4.08 11.16
CA ARG A 90 -11.55 5.37 10.50
C ARG A 90 -12.01 6.50 11.40
N SER A 91 -11.25 7.57 11.46
CA SER A 91 -11.56 8.71 12.31
C SER A 91 -10.94 10.01 11.78
N ARG A 92 -11.31 11.13 12.39
CA ARG A 92 -10.43 12.31 12.38
C ARG A 92 -9.17 11.98 13.18
N ALA A 93 -8.06 12.59 12.81
CA ALA A 93 -6.81 12.45 13.54
C ALA A 93 -6.04 13.75 13.53
N ASP A 94 -5.55 14.12 14.71
CA ASP A 94 -4.56 15.15 14.93
C ASP A 94 -3.25 14.43 15.27
N VAL A 95 -2.21 14.69 14.47
CA VAL A 95 -0.96 13.95 14.52
C VAL A 95 0.15 14.94 14.84
N THR A 96 0.91 14.61 15.88
CA THR A 96 2.04 15.40 16.37
C THR A 96 3.29 14.53 16.35
N LEU A 97 4.32 15.00 15.66
CA LEU A 97 5.65 14.39 15.67
C LEU A 97 6.51 15.16 16.64
N THR A 98 7.12 14.46 17.59
CA THR A 98 8.14 14.99 18.50
C THR A 98 9.38 14.10 18.46
N ASP A 99 10.47 14.52 19.11
CA ASP A 99 11.67 13.68 19.24
C ASP A 99 11.39 12.37 20.00
N ALA A 100 10.38 12.36 20.87
CA ALA A 100 9.97 11.16 21.61
C ALA A 100 9.17 10.17 20.74
N GLY A 101 8.46 10.67 19.72
CA GLY A 101 7.71 9.82 18.78
C GLY A 101 6.51 10.52 18.15
N LEU A 102 5.60 9.69 17.64
CA LEU A 102 4.36 10.10 16.99
C LEU A 102 3.17 9.97 17.95
N ASP A 103 2.59 11.10 18.35
CA ASP A 103 1.31 11.15 19.07
C ASP A 103 0.14 11.27 18.08
N VAL A 104 -0.81 10.35 18.15
CA VAL A 104 -1.99 10.32 17.27
C VAL A 104 -3.25 10.39 18.11
N ARG A 105 -3.86 11.58 18.13
CA ARG A 105 -5.13 11.84 18.80
C ARG A 105 -6.28 11.68 17.83
N ARG A 106 -7.26 10.88 18.18
CA ARG A 106 -8.38 10.50 17.32
C ARG A 106 -9.69 10.75 18.05
N PRO A 107 -10.25 11.97 17.97
CA PRO A 107 -11.54 12.27 18.58
C PRO A 107 -12.62 11.26 18.13
N GLY A 108 -13.22 10.55 19.10
CA GLY A 108 -14.22 9.52 18.84
C GLY A 108 -13.67 8.12 18.51
N ALA A 109 -12.34 7.92 18.61
CA ALA A 109 -11.68 6.62 18.57
C ALA A 109 -10.57 6.56 19.65
N ARG A 110 -9.87 5.43 19.75
CA ARG A 110 -8.78 5.26 20.73
C ARG A 110 -7.52 6.01 20.28
N ASP A 111 -6.92 6.82 21.14
CA ASP A 111 -5.63 7.47 20.84
C ASP A 111 -4.49 6.45 20.90
N PHE A 112 -3.37 6.75 20.24
CA PHE A 112 -2.18 5.90 20.31
C PHE A 112 -0.89 6.70 20.13
N PHE A 113 0.16 6.20 20.76
CA PHE A 113 1.51 6.75 20.65
C PHE A 113 2.45 5.70 20.02
N VAL A 114 3.34 6.17 19.15
CA VAL A 114 4.39 5.36 18.53
C VAL A 114 5.74 5.98 18.89
N PRO A 115 6.55 5.33 19.75
CA PRO A 115 7.85 5.89 20.11
C PRO A 115 8.81 5.91 18.91
N THR A 116 9.79 6.83 18.94
CA THR A 116 10.72 7.02 17.82
C THR A 116 11.51 5.76 17.45
N ASP A 117 11.86 4.91 18.43
CA ASP A 117 12.59 3.65 18.21
C ASP A 117 11.77 2.58 17.46
N ALA A 118 10.43 2.69 17.55
CA ALA A 118 9.47 1.84 16.85
C ALA A 118 9.15 2.37 15.44
N LEU A 119 9.48 3.62 15.11
CA LEU A 119 9.29 4.15 13.76
C LEU A 119 10.30 3.53 12.80
N ARG A 120 9.83 3.18 11.59
CA ARG A 120 10.65 2.57 10.53
C ARG A 120 10.74 3.41 9.26
N GLY A 121 9.91 4.44 9.17
CA GLY A 121 9.93 5.41 8.09
C GLY A 121 8.53 5.81 7.65
N ALA A 122 8.47 6.71 6.67
CA ALA A 122 7.24 7.13 6.04
C ALA A 122 7.37 7.18 4.52
N ARG A 123 6.24 7.03 3.83
CA ARG A 123 6.16 7.09 2.37
C ARG A 123 4.84 7.69 1.90
N LEU A 124 4.85 8.23 0.69
CA LEU A 124 3.62 8.60 -0.01
C LEU A 124 3.06 7.40 -0.76
N ASP A 125 1.75 7.36 -0.83
CA ASP A 125 1.05 6.17 -1.28
C ASP A 125 -0.26 6.48 -2.02
N LYS A 126 -0.71 5.51 -2.81
CA LYS A 126 -1.98 5.52 -3.54
C LYS A 126 -3.07 4.77 -2.81
N GLY A 127 -2.76 3.89 -1.85
CA GLY A 127 -3.83 3.18 -1.17
C GLY A 127 -3.46 2.40 0.09
N ILE A 128 -4.44 2.33 1.01
CA ILE A 128 -4.35 1.59 2.26
C ILE A 128 -5.73 1.09 2.70
N ALA A 129 -5.74 -0.03 3.41
CA ALA A 129 -6.92 -0.62 4.03
C ALA A 129 -8.12 -0.75 3.05
N GLY A 130 -7.82 -1.18 1.82
CA GLY A 130 -8.80 -1.37 0.75
C GLY A 130 -9.32 -0.09 0.08
N LYS A 131 -8.69 1.06 0.28
CA LYS A 131 -9.06 2.31 -0.40
C LYS A 131 -7.92 2.83 -1.27
N VAL A 132 -8.22 3.10 -2.54
CA VAL A 132 -7.31 3.77 -3.50
C VAL A 132 -7.70 5.25 -3.58
N LEU A 133 -6.71 6.13 -3.54
CA LEU A 133 -6.81 7.58 -3.68
C LEU A 133 -5.94 8.03 -4.86
N THR A 134 -6.02 9.32 -5.18
CA THR A 134 -5.09 9.97 -6.13
C THR A 134 -3.65 9.80 -5.68
N GLU A 135 -2.73 9.73 -6.64
CA GLU A 135 -1.29 9.62 -6.41
C GLU A 135 -0.75 10.70 -5.48
N GLY A 136 0.05 10.30 -4.50
CA GLY A 136 0.60 11.20 -3.48
C GLY A 136 -0.41 11.70 -2.45
N GLY A 137 -1.66 11.20 -2.45
CA GLY A 137 -2.73 11.71 -1.58
C GLY A 137 -2.79 11.09 -0.19
N LEU A 138 -1.89 10.15 0.13
CA LEU A 138 -1.87 9.43 1.40
C LEU A 138 -0.44 9.37 1.95
N LEU A 139 -0.29 9.79 3.21
CA LEU A 139 0.91 9.57 4.01
C LEU A 139 0.76 8.21 4.70
N VAL A 140 1.70 7.30 4.46
CA VAL A 140 1.78 6.02 5.17
C VAL A 140 3.01 6.04 6.05
N ILE A 141 2.79 5.85 7.35
CA ILE A 141 3.85 5.76 8.35
C ILE A 141 3.99 4.29 8.73
N THR A 142 5.19 3.74 8.59
CA THR A 142 5.53 2.36 8.94
C THR A 142 6.19 2.33 10.31
N TRP A 143 5.69 1.47 11.18
CA TRP A 143 6.17 1.35 12.55
C TRP A 143 6.03 -0.09 13.06
N GLN A 144 6.75 -0.41 14.13
CA GLN A 144 6.78 -1.73 14.73
C GLN A 144 5.91 -1.78 15.99
N LEU A 145 5.08 -2.82 16.09
CA LEU A 145 4.32 -3.16 17.29
C LEU A 145 4.59 -4.62 17.65
N GLY A 146 5.46 -4.84 18.64
CA GLY A 146 5.99 -6.17 18.94
C GLY A 146 6.78 -6.72 17.75
N GLU A 147 6.41 -7.90 17.27
CA GLU A 147 7.03 -8.55 16.11
C GLU A 147 6.40 -8.12 14.76
N GLN A 148 5.35 -7.29 14.79
CA GLN A 148 4.62 -6.91 13.58
C GLN A 148 5.00 -5.52 13.09
N LEU A 149 5.26 -5.41 11.79
CA LEU A 149 5.32 -4.12 11.09
C LEU A 149 3.93 -3.71 10.66
N ILE A 150 3.58 -2.46 10.97
CA ILE A 150 2.28 -1.86 10.75
C ILE A 150 2.44 -0.64 9.85
N ASP A 151 1.58 -0.55 8.84
CA ASP A 151 1.39 0.65 8.03
C ASP A 151 0.16 1.41 8.51
N SER A 152 0.33 2.66 8.95
CA SER A 152 -0.76 3.56 9.34
C SER A 152 -0.95 4.65 8.31
N GLY A 153 -2.17 4.78 7.79
CA GLY A 153 -2.48 5.71 6.69
C GLY A 153 -3.20 6.97 7.13
N PHE A 154 -2.65 8.11 6.74
CA PHE A 154 -3.13 9.44 7.08
C PHE A 154 -3.33 10.30 5.84
N ARG A 155 -4.33 11.16 5.88
CA ARG A 155 -4.54 12.22 4.89
C ARG A 155 -4.73 13.53 5.63
N SER A 156 -3.74 14.43 5.52
CA SER A 156 -3.81 15.78 6.08
C SER A 156 -4.88 16.58 5.36
N HIS A 157 -5.31 17.67 5.97
CA HIS A 157 -6.16 18.65 5.30
C HIS A 157 -5.44 19.31 4.11
N HIS A 158 -4.12 19.51 4.19
CA HIS A 158 -3.29 20.02 3.09
C HIS A 158 -2.29 18.95 2.62
N ALA A 159 -2.59 18.30 1.49
CA ALA A 159 -1.77 17.20 0.98
C ALA A 159 -0.31 17.60 0.68
N ALA A 160 -0.03 18.88 0.41
CA ALA A 160 1.33 19.39 0.20
C ALA A 160 2.24 19.19 1.43
N GLU A 161 1.68 19.08 2.63
CA GLU A 161 2.43 18.84 3.87
C GLU A 161 3.01 17.42 3.93
N HIS A 162 2.44 16.46 3.17
CA HIS A 162 2.83 15.05 3.27
C HIS A 162 4.30 14.79 2.95
N THR A 163 4.88 15.54 2.00
CA THR A 163 6.30 15.41 1.66
C THR A 163 7.21 15.82 2.82
N ALA A 164 6.84 16.89 3.55
CA ALA A 164 7.60 17.33 4.72
C ALA A 164 7.53 16.30 5.86
N TRP A 165 6.37 15.67 6.04
CA TRP A 165 6.20 14.57 6.99
C TRP A 165 7.05 13.35 6.65
N VAL A 166 7.11 12.96 5.37
CA VAL A 166 7.98 11.87 4.92
C VAL A 166 9.44 12.18 5.21
N ALA A 167 9.89 13.39 4.88
CA ALA A 167 11.26 13.82 5.14
C ALA A 167 11.59 13.80 6.65
N ALA A 168 10.78 14.46 7.48
CA ALA A 168 11.02 14.55 8.92
C ALA A 168 11.04 13.19 9.63
N ILE A 169 10.12 12.28 9.28
CA ILE A 169 10.09 10.93 9.87
C ILE A 169 11.32 10.14 9.43
N ASN A 170 11.69 10.20 8.14
CA ASN A 170 12.85 9.46 7.66
C ASN A 170 14.17 10.03 8.22
N ASP A 171 14.27 11.34 8.44
CA ASP A 171 15.43 11.95 9.09
C ASP A 171 15.56 11.48 10.55
N LEU A 172 14.43 11.37 11.28
CA LEU A 172 14.41 10.83 12.65
C LEU A 172 14.78 9.34 12.72
N THR A 173 14.41 8.54 11.70
CA THR A 173 14.69 7.09 11.68
C THR A 173 16.02 6.72 11.03
N GLY A 174 16.79 7.68 10.50
CA GLY A 174 18.07 7.43 9.82
C GLY A 174 17.92 6.95 8.36
N GLY A 175 16.79 7.27 7.72
CA GLY A 175 16.42 6.90 6.35
C GLY A 175 15.25 5.91 6.30
N PRO A 176 14.61 5.72 5.13
CA PRO A 176 13.63 4.66 4.94
C PRO A 176 14.34 3.31 5.12
N SER A 177 13.94 2.53 6.13
CA SER A 177 14.47 1.17 6.28
C SER A 177 14.21 0.36 4.99
N ASP A 178 15.14 -0.51 4.57
CA ASP A 178 15.02 -1.37 3.37
C ASP A 178 13.70 -2.17 3.31
N ALA A 179 13.05 -2.37 4.46
CA ALA A 179 11.72 -2.95 4.59
C ALA A 179 10.59 -2.11 3.96
N VAL A 180 10.75 -0.78 3.87
CA VAL A 180 9.76 0.18 3.36
C VAL A 180 9.76 0.23 1.83
N ALA A 181 10.93 0.04 1.19
CA ALA A 181 11.09 0.16 -0.26
C ALA A 181 10.67 -1.11 -1.03
N THR A 182 10.91 -2.30 -0.46
CA THR A 182 10.88 -3.55 -1.22
C THR A 182 9.46 -4.08 -1.52
N GLN A 183 8.43 -3.71 -0.76
CA GLN A 183 7.21 -4.52 -0.75
C GLN A 183 6.11 -4.11 -1.74
N ARG A 184 6.20 -2.94 -2.39
CA ARG A 184 5.17 -2.54 -3.39
C ARG A 184 5.50 -2.83 -4.84
N ASP A 185 6.78 -2.97 -5.17
CA ASP A 185 7.18 -3.29 -6.54
C ASP A 185 6.85 -4.76 -6.90
N GLY A 186 6.56 -5.60 -5.91
CA GLY A 186 6.12 -6.99 -6.10
C GLY A 186 4.71 -7.19 -6.67
N ALA A 187 3.90 -6.13 -6.82
CA ALA A 187 2.58 -6.20 -7.48
C ALA A 187 2.63 -5.82 -8.97
N ALA A 188 3.78 -5.35 -9.47
CA ALA A 188 4.02 -5.15 -10.88
C ALA A 188 5.01 -6.21 -11.36
N THR A 189 4.50 -7.39 -11.74
CA THR A 189 5.24 -8.34 -12.57
C THR A 189 5.88 -7.56 -13.74
N PRO A 190 7.23 -7.51 -13.89
CA PRO A 190 7.86 -6.85 -15.04
C PRO A 190 7.67 -7.63 -16.35
N GLU A 191 7.02 -8.78 -16.31
CA GLU A 191 7.01 -9.76 -17.41
C GLU A 191 6.03 -9.45 -18.55
N ALA A 192 5.18 -8.41 -18.44
CA ALA A 192 4.15 -8.15 -19.45
C ALA A 192 4.49 -7.03 -20.46
N VAL A 193 5.62 -6.33 -20.34
CA VAL A 193 6.01 -5.27 -21.31
C VAL A 193 7.04 -5.75 -22.34
N ALA A 194 7.63 -6.94 -22.17
CA ALA A 194 8.68 -7.43 -23.07
C ALA A 194 8.19 -8.25 -24.29
N LEU A 195 6.88 -8.45 -24.50
CA LEU A 195 6.38 -9.36 -25.54
C LEU A 195 5.50 -8.73 -26.65
N ARG A 196 5.46 -7.39 -26.78
CA ARG A 196 4.80 -6.77 -27.94
C ARG A 196 5.59 -5.60 -28.50
N GLY A 197 6.41 -5.89 -29.51
CA GLY A 197 6.73 -4.93 -30.57
C GLY A 197 8.21 -4.59 -30.75
N ALA A 198 9.02 -5.54 -31.23
CA ALA A 198 10.12 -5.23 -32.13
C ALA A 198 10.56 -6.52 -32.85
N THR A 199 10.16 -6.64 -34.11
CA THR A 199 10.68 -7.64 -35.07
C THR A 199 12.20 -7.54 -35.16
N PRO A 200 12.96 -8.65 -35.16
CA PRO A 200 14.39 -8.61 -35.41
C PRO A 200 14.63 -8.41 -36.91
N ALA A 201 15.20 -7.27 -37.30
CA ALA A 201 15.82 -7.12 -38.61
C ALA A 201 17.24 -7.69 -38.54
N THR A 202 17.47 -8.80 -39.25
CA THR A 202 18.77 -9.43 -39.50
C THR A 202 19.72 -8.46 -40.23
N PRO A 203 21.04 -8.53 -40.00
CA PRO A 203 21.99 -7.58 -40.59
C PRO A 203 22.41 -8.02 -41.99
N GLU A 204 22.22 -7.17 -42.99
CA GLU A 204 22.91 -7.30 -44.28
C GLU A 204 24.11 -6.35 -44.34
N ALA A 205 25.24 -6.93 -44.69
CA ALA A 205 26.53 -6.29 -44.82
C ALA A 205 26.71 -5.64 -46.21
N VAL A 206 27.33 -4.46 -46.21
CA VAL A 206 28.46 -4.06 -47.07
C VAL A 206 28.27 -4.08 -48.61
N THR A 207 28.26 -2.89 -49.24
CA THR A 207 29.37 -2.39 -50.10
C THR A 207 29.06 -1.07 -50.87
N SER A 208 29.92 -0.07 -50.62
CA SER A 208 30.59 0.86 -51.56
C SER A 208 29.81 1.77 -52.53
N ARG A 209 30.09 3.10 -52.52
CA ARG A 209 31.14 3.79 -53.34
C ARG A 209 30.77 5.25 -53.72
N GLY A 210 31.71 6.18 -53.53
CA GLY A 210 31.81 7.53 -54.14
C GLY A 210 31.64 8.68 -53.14
N ALA A 211 32.68 9.34 -52.58
CA ALA A 211 33.56 10.37 -53.17
C ALA A 211 32.75 11.48 -53.88
N THR A 212 32.74 12.75 -53.46
CA THR A 212 33.87 13.71 -53.35
C THR A 212 33.42 14.95 -52.53
N PRO A 213 34.35 15.71 -51.89
CA PRO A 213 34.02 16.85 -51.02
C PRO A 213 34.09 18.19 -51.77
N GLU A 214 33.24 19.15 -51.41
CA GLU A 214 33.35 20.56 -51.83
C GLU A 214 33.41 21.45 -50.57
N THR A 215 34.37 22.37 -50.59
CA THR A 215 34.90 23.24 -49.52
C THR A 215 34.20 24.63 -49.54
N PRO A 216 34.34 25.50 -48.51
CA PRO A 216 33.36 26.51 -48.16
C PRO A 216 33.69 27.93 -48.63
N GLU A 217 32.66 28.75 -48.83
CA GLU A 217 32.71 30.22 -48.97
C GLU A 217 31.35 30.77 -48.51
N ALA A 218 31.16 31.96 -47.96
CA ALA A 218 32.03 33.01 -47.46
C ALA A 218 31.17 33.96 -46.60
N VAL A 219 31.86 34.63 -45.68
CA VAL A 219 31.47 35.79 -44.89
C VAL A 219 30.69 36.86 -45.68
N THR A 220 29.63 37.42 -45.08
CA THR A 220 29.43 38.88 -45.11
C THR A 220 28.84 39.39 -43.78
N LEU A 221 29.67 40.19 -43.10
CA LEU A 221 29.37 41.12 -42.02
C LEU A 221 28.58 42.34 -42.54
N ARG A 222 27.70 42.91 -41.70
CA ARG A 222 27.28 44.34 -41.57
C ARG A 222 25.88 44.37 -40.96
N GLY A 223 25.51 45.18 -39.97
CA GLY A 223 26.14 46.20 -39.14
C GLY A 223 25.15 46.50 -38.00
N ALA A 224 25.64 46.72 -36.79
CA ALA A 224 25.72 48.04 -36.14
C ALA A 224 24.43 48.45 -35.36
N THR A 225 24.35 48.25 -34.04
CA THR A 225 24.64 49.17 -32.88
C THR A 225 23.41 50.00 -32.43
N PRO A 226 23.36 50.65 -31.23
CA PRO A 226 22.39 50.36 -30.16
C PRO A 226 21.71 51.61 -29.54
N ALA A 227 21.01 51.41 -28.41
CA ALA A 227 20.69 52.37 -27.32
C ALA A 227 19.68 53.51 -27.66
N THR A 228 18.67 53.80 -26.82
CA THR A 228 18.78 54.49 -25.51
C THR A 228 17.35 54.64 -24.91
N PRO A 229 17.16 54.83 -23.59
CA PRO A 229 15.90 54.64 -22.86
C PRO A 229 15.12 55.94 -22.65
N GLU A 230 13.88 55.84 -22.15
CA GLU A 230 13.18 56.98 -21.55
C GLU A 230 12.35 56.60 -20.31
N LYS A 231 12.54 57.41 -19.26
CA LYS A 231 11.77 57.49 -18.01
C LYS A 231 10.75 58.63 -18.14
N GLY A 232 9.62 58.50 -17.45
CA GLY A 232 8.70 59.60 -17.12
C GLY A 232 7.27 59.06 -17.06
N THR A 233 6.42 59.32 -16.07
CA THR A 233 6.45 60.25 -14.92
C THR A 233 5.46 59.70 -13.89
#